data_AF-A0A4P5T0N1-F1
#
_entry.id   AF-A0A4P5T0N1-F1
#
_cell.length_a   1.000
_cell.length_b   1.000
_cell.length_c   1.000
_cell.angle_alpha   90.00
_cell.angle_beta   90.00
_cell.angle_gamma   90.00
#
_symmetry.space_group_name_H-M   'P 1'
#
loop_
_entity.id
_entity.type
_entity.pdbx_description
1 polymer ?
#
loop_
_entity_poly.entity_id
_entity_poly.type
_entity_poly.pdbx_seq_one_letter_code
_entity_poly.pdbx_strand_id
1 'polypeptide(L)'
;MYENLNKLIYFLSCISIYLGLTYSALPAENKIFVQENISAASLTKEGIDNIIRLQFLATDIEEIFQKTMKERIGVDLMRSGALENQIGEMVLKRIILSNKEGQACERNLIKSGEDPSNDELVLIEIKFQCVSDNFIYDPRELLSTHSHRSWQIILVHEGSADKEYFMNSESAPVIITSAINAFNARFYKFLPHRQIVVELCQILSEMRHNSLLYLYNETWDSSPATGF
;
A
#
# COMPACT_ATOMS: atom_id res chain seq x y z
N MET A 1 -45.61 11.50 39.81
CA MET A 1 -46.12 10.39 38.97
C MET A 1 -45.76 10.49 37.48
N TYR A 2 -45.05 11.55 37.03
CA TYR A 2 -44.65 11.72 35.62
C TYR A 2 -43.18 11.35 35.31
N GLU A 3 -42.30 11.18 36.30
CA GLU A 3 -40.88 10.84 36.06
C GLU A 3 -40.63 9.40 35.61
N ASN A 4 -41.54 8.46 35.93
CA ASN A 4 -41.38 7.06 35.54
C ASN A 4 -41.78 6.78 34.08
N LEU A 5 -42.56 7.66 33.43
CA LEU A 5 -42.95 7.48 32.02
C LEU A 5 -41.81 7.80 31.06
N ASN A 6 -41.01 8.84 31.35
CA ASN A 6 -39.88 9.21 30.48
C ASN A 6 -38.76 8.16 30.52
N LYS A 7 -38.49 7.52 31.66
CA LYS A 7 -37.50 6.44 31.73
C LYS A 7 -37.91 5.20 30.93
N LEU A 8 -39.21 4.89 30.86
CA LEU A 8 -39.72 3.74 30.12
C LEU A 8 -39.66 3.95 28.59
N ILE A 9 -39.89 5.20 28.13
CA ILE A 9 -39.79 5.56 26.71
C ILE A 9 -38.33 5.53 26.22
N TYR A 10 -37.36 5.98 27.03
CA TYR A 10 -35.94 5.89 26.72
C TYR A 10 -35.42 4.44 26.72
N PHE A 11 -35.97 3.56 27.54
CA PHE A 11 -35.55 2.16 27.58
C PHE A 11 -36.05 1.36 26.36
N LEU A 12 -37.25 1.69 25.86
CA LEU A 12 -37.86 1.04 24.69
C LEU A 12 -37.24 1.50 23.34
N SER A 13 -36.70 2.73 23.27
CA SER A 13 -35.99 3.17 22.06
C SER A 13 -34.61 2.52 21.89
N CYS A 14 -33.93 2.13 22.97
CA CYS A 14 -32.66 1.39 22.89
C CYS A 14 -32.82 -0.08 22.47
N ILE A 15 -33.92 -0.74 22.87
CA ILE A 15 -34.15 -2.17 22.54
C ILE A 15 -34.53 -2.33 21.05
N SER A 16 -35.15 -1.31 20.45
CA SER A 16 -35.57 -1.34 19.04
C SER A 16 -34.40 -1.23 18.04
N ILE A 17 -33.19 -0.94 18.51
CA ILE A 17 -31.96 -0.91 17.69
C ILE A 17 -31.27 -2.29 17.66
N TYR A 18 -31.63 -3.23 18.55
CA TYR A 18 -30.92 -4.50 18.69
C TYR A 18 -31.42 -5.66 17.80
N LEU A 19 -32.58 -5.56 17.16
CA LEU A 19 -33.20 -6.70 16.45
C LEU A 19 -33.20 -6.61 14.91
N GLY A 20 -32.53 -5.61 14.32
CA GLY A 20 -32.57 -5.36 12.87
C GLY A 20 -31.24 -5.54 12.11
N LEU A 21 -30.20 -6.09 12.74
CA LEU A 21 -28.89 -6.23 12.12
C LEU A 21 -28.45 -7.70 12.09
N THR A 22 -29.13 -8.51 11.28
CA THR A 22 -28.45 -9.62 10.62
C THR A 22 -27.52 -9.02 9.57
N TYR A 23 -26.40 -8.46 10.00
CA TYR A 23 -25.25 -8.23 9.14
C TYR A 23 -24.88 -9.60 8.59
N SER A 24 -25.27 -9.84 7.34
CA SER A 24 -24.58 -10.83 6.52
C SER A 24 -23.14 -10.34 6.50
N ALA A 25 -22.27 -10.99 7.27
CA ALA A 25 -20.84 -10.78 7.17
C ALA A 25 -20.47 -11.24 5.76
N LEU A 26 -20.54 -10.32 4.80
CA LEU A 26 -19.88 -10.51 3.52
C LEU A 26 -18.44 -10.88 3.86
N PRO A 27 -17.88 -11.95 3.27
CA PRO A 27 -16.50 -12.31 3.52
C PRO A 27 -15.67 -11.05 3.27
N ALA A 28 -14.83 -10.69 4.25
CA ALA A 28 -13.90 -9.58 4.08
C ALA A 28 -13.05 -9.91 2.86
N GLU A 29 -13.40 -9.28 1.74
CA GLU A 29 -12.62 -9.37 0.52
C GLU A 29 -11.27 -8.73 0.89
N ASN A 30 -10.23 -9.56 0.92
CA ASN A 30 -8.88 -9.16 1.30
C ASN A 30 -8.31 -8.29 0.17
N LYS A 31 -8.80 -7.06 0.09
CA LYS A 31 -8.32 -6.06 -0.86
C LYS A 31 -7.00 -5.51 -0.35
N ILE A 32 -5.97 -5.71 -1.16
CA ILE A 32 -4.66 -5.10 -0.96
C ILE A 32 -4.82 -3.63 -1.31
N PHE A 33 -4.54 -2.77 -0.34
CA PHE A 33 -4.65 -1.34 -0.54
C PHE A 33 -3.33 -0.83 -1.12
N VAL A 34 -3.26 -0.84 -2.44
CA VAL A 34 -2.17 -0.24 -3.22
C VAL A 34 -2.53 1.22 -3.47
N GLN A 35 -1.57 2.12 -3.36
CA GLN A 35 -1.74 3.56 -3.59
C GLN A 35 -0.65 4.03 -4.55
N GLU A 36 -0.78 5.23 -5.08
CA GLU A 36 0.25 5.85 -5.92
C GLU A 36 1.59 5.84 -5.19
N ASN A 37 2.65 5.41 -5.88
CA ASN A 37 3.99 5.25 -5.30
C ASN A 37 4.07 4.19 -4.17
N ILE A 38 3.08 3.31 -3.98
CA ILE A 38 3.15 2.22 -3.00
C ILE A 38 2.80 0.91 -3.68
N SER A 39 3.78 0.02 -3.81
CA SER A 39 3.57 -1.34 -4.32
C SER A 39 3.51 -2.38 -3.20
N ALA A 40 2.99 -3.56 -3.51
CA ALA A 40 3.00 -4.71 -2.61
C ALA A 40 3.81 -5.86 -3.23
N ALA A 41 4.55 -6.59 -2.39
CA ALA A 41 5.24 -7.82 -2.73
C ALA A 41 4.85 -8.92 -1.72
N SER A 42 4.57 -10.13 -2.19
CA SER A 42 4.34 -11.30 -1.36
C SER A 42 5.32 -12.39 -1.78
N LEU A 43 6.08 -12.90 -0.81
CA LEU A 43 7.11 -13.91 -1.01
C LEU A 43 6.62 -15.22 -0.39
N THR A 44 6.46 -16.21 -1.26
CA THR A 44 5.87 -17.52 -0.94
C THR A 44 6.75 -18.64 -1.46
N LYS A 45 6.64 -19.85 -0.91
CA LYS A 45 7.41 -21.01 -1.37
C LYS A 45 6.49 -22.05 -1.97
N GLU A 46 6.78 -22.46 -3.19
CA GLU A 46 6.06 -23.50 -3.92
C GLU A 46 7.05 -24.64 -4.23
N GLY A 47 7.13 -25.63 -3.33
CA GLY A 47 8.11 -26.70 -3.43
C GLY A 47 9.55 -26.21 -3.20
N ILE A 48 10.40 -26.31 -4.22
CA ILE A 48 11.78 -25.78 -4.19
C ILE A 48 11.85 -24.33 -4.70
N ASP A 49 10.77 -23.85 -5.30
CA ASP A 49 10.72 -22.55 -5.95
C ASP A 49 10.23 -21.48 -4.97
N ASN A 50 10.85 -20.30 -4.99
CA ASN A 50 10.35 -19.11 -4.31
C ASN A 50 9.54 -18.29 -5.30
N ILE A 51 8.27 -18.04 -5.01
CA ILE A 51 7.39 -17.23 -5.85
C ILE A 51 7.25 -15.84 -5.21
N ILE A 52 7.63 -14.82 -5.97
CA ILE A 52 7.42 -13.42 -5.63
C ILE A 52 6.25 -12.91 -6.46
N ARG A 53 5.17 -12.55 -5.80
CA ARG A 53 4.02 -11.87 -6.40
C ARG A 53 4.13 -10.39 -6.12
N LEU A 54 4.06 -9.57 -7.16
CA LEU A 54 4.17 -8.13 -7.07
C LEU A 54 2.89 -7.50 -7.60
N GLN A 55 2.40 -6.52 -6.89
CA GLN A 55 1.21 -5.77 -7.24
C GLN A 55 1.50 -4.28 -7.23
N PHE A 56 1.13 -3.63 -8.32
CA PHE A 56 1.29 -2.21 -8.54
C PHE A 56 -0.03 -1.63 -9.02
N LEU A 57 -0.26 -0.33 -8.80
CA LEU A 57 -1.27 0.36 -9.59
C LEU A 57 -0.86 0.32 -11.07
N ALA A 58 -1.83 0.14 -11.96
CA ALA A 58 -1.58 0.16 -13.39
C ALA A 58 -0.88 1.46 -13.83
N THR A 59 -1.30 2.61 -13.28
CA THR A 59 -0.71 3.92 -13.56
C THR A 59 0.76 4.02 -13.16
N ASP A 60 1.14 3.40 -12.04
CA ASP A 60 2.54 3.35 -11.58
C ASP A 60 3.41 2.53 -12.54
N ILE A 61 2.90 1.38 -12.99
CA ILE A 61 3.59 0.55 -13.99
C ILE A 61 3.71 1.27 -15.33
N GLU A 62 2.66 1.96 -15.78
CA GLU A 62 2.72 2.78 -17.00
C GLU A 62 3.80 3.85 -16.91
N GLU A 63 3.93 4.53 -15.77
CA GLU A 63 4.96 5.54 -15.55
C GLU A 63 6.37 4.93 -15.60
N ILE A 64 6.60 3.83 -14.87
CA ILE A 64 7.88 3.08 -14.90
C ILE A 64 8.19 2.65 -16.34
N PHE A 65 7.18 2.11 -17.04
CA PHE A 65 7.31 1.63 -18.40
C PHE A 65 7.70 2.76 -19.34
N GLN A 66 7.06 3.93 -19.26
CA GLN A 66 7.41 5.09 -20.07
C GLN A 66 8.84 5.61 -19.78
N LYS A 67 9.23 5.70 -18.51
CA LYS A 67 10.60 6.13 -18.09
C LYS A 67 11.69 5.24 -18.68
N THR A 68 11.40 3.96 -18.88
CA THR A 68 12.35 2.94 -19.33
C THR A 68 12.17 2.54 -20.79
N MET A 69 11.41 3.30 -21.58
CA MET A 69 11.08 2.95 -22.97
C MET A 69 12.30 2.74 -23.88
N LYS A 70 13.42 3.39 -23.57
CA LYS A 70 14.68 3.25 -24.32
C LYS A 70 15.28 1.83 -24.22
N GLU A 71 14.91 1.04 -23.22
CA GLU A 71 15.43 -0.33 -23.02
C GLU A 71 14.81 -1.36 -23.98
N ARG A 72 13.76 -0.98 -24.70
CA ARG A 72 12.96 -1.87 -25.55
C ARG A 72 12.82 -1.35 -26.98
N ILE A 73 13.86 -0.67 -27.47
CA ILE A 73 13.95 -0.23 -28.86
C ILE A 73 13.90 -1.45 -29.79
N GLY A 74 13.00 -1.42 -30.77
CA GLY A 74 12.84 -2.50 -31.74
C GLY A 74 11.93 -3.65 -31.29
N VAL A 75 11.34 -3.58 -30.09
CA VAL A 75 10.31 -4.53 -29.67
C VAL A 75 8.96 -4.15 -30.29
N ASP A 76 8.34 -5.10 -30.95
CA ASP A 76 6.96 -4.97 -31.45
C ASP A 76 5.95 -5.24 -30.32
N LEU A 77 5.36 -4.17 -29.80
CA LEU A 77 4.34 -4.22 -28.75
C LEU A 77 2.93 -4.53 -29.28
N MET A 78 2.73 -4.59 -30.60
CA MET A 78 1.41 -4.80 -31.21
C MET A 78 0.98 -6.28 -31.18
N ARG A 79 1.90 -7.19 -30.89
CA ARG A 79 1.59 -8.61 -30.74
C ARG A 79 0.85 -8.86 -29.44
N SER A 80 -0.16 -9.72 -29.47
CA SER A 80 -0.90 -10.13 -28.27
C SER A 80 0.06 -10.66 -27.20
N GLY A 81 -0.07 -10.17 -25.97
CA GLY A 81 0.78 -10.54 -24.83
C GLY A 81 2.16 -9.87 -24.82
N ALA A 82 2.54 -9.11 -25.86
CA ALA A 82 3.87 -8.52 -25.93
C ALA A 82 4.06 -7.42 -24.88
N LEU A 83 3.04 -6.59 -24.65
CA LEU A 83 3.09 -5.52 -23.66
C LEU A 83 3.27 -6.08 -22.25
N GLU A 84 2.44 -7.05 -21.88
CA GLU A 84 2.44 -7.71 -20.60
C GLU A 84 3.78 -8.40 -20.33
N ASN A 85 4.32 -9.11 -21.33
CA ASN A 85 5.65 -9.72 -21.24
C ASN A 85 6.74 -8.67 -21.04
N GLN A 86 6.69 -7.53 -21.76
CA GLN A 86 7.67 -6.46 -21.58
C GLN A 86 7.58 -5.78 -20.22
N ILE A 87 6.39 -5.63 -19.66
CA ILE A 87 6.19 -5.15 -18.28
C ILE A 87 6.84 -6.12 -17.29
N GLY A 88 6.57 -7.43 -17.45
CA GLY A 88 7.14 -8.45 -16.59
C GLY A 88 8.67 -8.50 -16.67
N GLU A 89 9.24 -8.46 -17.88
CA GLU A 89 10.69 -8.42 -18.11
C GLU A 89 11.35 -7.16 -17.53
N MET A 90 10.68 -6.00 -17.65
CA MET A 90 11.16 -4.74 -17.08
C MET A 90 11.31 -4.85 -15.55
N VAL A 91 10.33 -5.46 -14.88
CA VAL A 91 10.34 -5.68 -13.44
C VAL A 91 11.33 -6.79 -13.05
N LEU A 92 11.35 -7.91 -13.78
CA LEU A 92 12.25 -9.04 -13.57
C LEU A 92 13.73 -8.64 -13.54
N LYS A 93 14.13 -7.70 -14.40
CA LYS A 93 15.51 -7.20 -14.48
C LYS A 93 15.95 -6.42 -13.24
N ARG A 94 15.00 -5.81 -12.53
CA ARG A 94 15.23 -4.83 -11.44
C ARG A 94 14.99 -5.37 -10.04
N ILE A 95 14.58 -6.63 -9.94
CA ILE A 95 14.46 -7.34 -8.69
C ILE A 95 15.59 -8.34 -8.59
N ILE A 96 16.28 -8.30 -7.47
CA ILE A 96 17.35 -9.23 -7.15
C ILE A 96 16.88 -10.10 -5.98
N LEU A 97 17.01 -11.41 -6.18
CA LEU A 97 17.00 -12.38 -5.09
C LEU A 97 18.35 -13.09 -5.14
N SER A 98 19.09 -13.06 -4.04
CA SER A 98 20.41 -13.71 -3.94
C SER A 98 20.52 -14.53 -2.66
N ASN A 99 21.39 -15.53 -2.62
CA ASN A 99 21.73 -16.19 -1.36
C ASN A 99 22.58 -15.29 -0.44
N LYS A 100 22.93 -15.81 0.74
CA LYS A 100 23.78 -15.11 1.73
C LYS A 100 25.18 -14.79 1.20
N GLU A 101 25.65 -15.59 0.25
CA GLU A 101 26.94 -15.43 -0.43
C GLU A 101 26.88 -14.39 -1.56
N GLY A 102 25.71 -13.79 -1.82
CA GLY A 102 25.49 -12.79 -2.85
C GLY A 102 25.33 -13.35 -4.27
N GLN A 103 25.20 -14.68 -4.41
CA GLN A 103 24.94 -15.32 -5.70
C GLN A 103 23.47 -15.15 -6.06
N ALA A 104 23.20 -14.58 -7.23
CA ALA A 104 21.84 -14.39 -7.72
C ALA A 104 21.14 -15.74 -7.95
N CYS A 105 19.88 -15.84 -7.54
CA CYS A 105 19.04 -16.98 -7.84
C CYS A 105 18.62 -16.96 -9.31
N GLU A 106 18.46 -18.14 -9.91
CA GLU A 106 17.87 -18.24 -11.25
C GLU A 106 16.42 -17.73 -11.18
N ARG A 107 16.00 -16.97 -12.19
CA ARG A 107 14.71 -16.28 -12.18
C ARG A 107 13.96 -16.46 -13.49
N ASN A 108 12.65 -16.63 -13.41
CA ASN A 108 11.77 -16.80 -14.57
C ASN A 108 10.46 -16.04 -14.33
N LEU A 109 10.00 -15.30 -15.35
CA LEU A 109 8.68 -14.69 -15.34
C LEU A 109 7.61 -15.78 -15.50
N ILE A 110 6.66 -15.85 -14.57
CA ILE A 110 5.50 -16.76 -14.66
C ILE A 110 4.33 -16.04 -15.31
N LYS A 111 4.02 -14.84 -14.81
CA LYS A 111 2.83 -14.08 -15.19
C LYS A 111 3.12 -12.59 -15.10
N SER A 112 2.52 -11.84 -16.01
CA SER A 112 2.45 -10.38 -15.97
C SER A 112 1.14 -9.95 -16.64
N GLY A 113 0.45 -8.96 -16.09
CA GLY A 113 -0.79 -8.42 -16.66
C GLY A 113 -1.74 -7.91 -15.58
N GLU A 114 -3.00 -7.72 -15.95
CA GLU A 114 -4.06 -7.31 -15.03
C GLU A 114 -4.22 -8.32 -13.88
N ASP A 115 -4.41 -7.81 -12.67
CA ASP A 115 -4.72 -8.64 -11.51
C ASP A 115 -6.18 -9.10 -11.57
N PRO A 116 -6.46 -10.43 -11.60
CA PRO A 116 -7.84 -10.93 -11.68
C PRO A 116 -8.70 -10.58 -10.45
N SER A 117 -8.09 -10.12 -9.36
CA SER A 117 -8.79 -9.69 -8.14
C SER A 117 -9.05 -8.18 -8.08
N ASN A 118 -8.37 -7.38 -8.92
CA ASN A 118 -8.52 -5.92 -8.97
C ASN A 118 -8.00 -5.37 -10.32
N ASP A 119 -8.90 -4.83 -11.14
CA ASP A 119 -8.62 -4.29 -12.47
C ASP A 119 -7.75 -3.02 -12.47
N GLU A 120 -7.66 -2.33 -11.32
CA GLU A 120 -6.75 -1.20 -11.13
C GLU A 120 -5.29 -1.64 -10.89
N LEU A 121 -5.05 -2.94 -10.67
CA LEU A 121 -3.74 -3.48 -10.36
C LEU A 121 -3.13 -4.28 -11.51
N VAL A 122 -1.81 -4.22 -11.58
CA VAL A 122 -0.98 -5.10 -12.39
C VAL A 122 -0.35 -6.13 -11.46
N LEU A 123 -0.57 -7.41 -11.76
CA LEU A 123 0.04 -8.55 -11.08
C LEU A 123 1.24 -9.06 -11.90
N ILE A 124 2.39 -9.18 -11.24
CA ILE A 124 3.60 -9.79 -11.81
C ILE A 124 4.04 -10.92 -10.88
N GLU A 125 4.15 -12.12 -11.41
CA GLU A 125 4.62 -13.29 -10.68
C GLU A 125 5.97 -13.74 -11.22
N ILE A 126 6.97 -13.77 -10.34
CA ILE A 126 8.33 -14.18 -10.67
C ILE A 126 8.68 -15.41 -9.84
N LYS A 127 9.20 -16.42 -10.52
CA LYS A 127 9.79 -17.60 -9.91
C LYS A 127 11.28 -17.39 -9.70
N PHE A 128 11.76 -17.70 -8.50
CA PHE A 128 13.18 -17.77 -8.18
C PHE A 128 13.58 -19.16 -7.68
N GLN A 129 14.68 -19.66 -8.22
CA GLN A 129 15.30 -20.93 -7.85
C GLN A 129 16.62 -20.64 -7.15
N CYS A 130 16.59 -20.78 -5.82
CA CYS A 130 17.73 -20.53 -4.95
C CYS A 130 18.26 -21.87 -4.41
N VAL A 131 19.58 -22.00 -4.32
CA VAL A 131 20.23 -23.19 -3.73
C VAL A 131 20.04 -23.25 -2.21
N SER A 132 19.75 -22.11 -1.57
CA SER A 132 19.63 -21.98 -0.11
C SER A 132 18.31 -21.37 0.34
N ASP A 133 17.88 -21.72 1.56
CA ASP A 133 16.68 -21.17 2.22
C ASP A 133 16.89 -19.79 2.85
N ASN A 134 18.12 -19.28 2.85
CA ASN A 134 18.40 -17.91 3.25
C ASN A 134 18.70 -17.08 2.02
N PHE A 135 18.00 -15.96 1.86
CA PHE A 135 18.17 -15.08 0.72
C PHE A 135 17.97 -13.62 1.08
N ILE A 136 18.46 -12.78 0.19
CA ILE A 136 18.41 -11.33 0.26
C ILE A 136 17.51 -10.90 -0.89
N TYR A 137 16.40 -10.24 -0.56
CA TYR A 137 15.50 -9.62 -1.52
C TYR A 137 15.84 -8.13 -1.63
N ASP A 138 16.07 -7.67 -2.85
CA ASP A 138 16.44 -6.28 -3.15
C ASP A 138 15.60 -5.73 -4.31
N PRO A 139 14.59 -4.88 -4.01
CA PRO A 139 13.77 -4.20 -4.99
C PRO A 139 14.25 -2.76 -5.27
N ARG A 140 15.41 -2.32 -4.78
CA ARG A 140 15.76 -0.89 -4.79
C ARG A 140 15.90 -0.30 -6.19
N GLU A 141 16.41 -1.08 -7.15
CA GLU A 141 16.48 -0.65 -8.54
C GLU A 141 15.07 -0.43 -9.14
N LEU A 142 14.12 -1.32 -8.82
CA LEU A 142 12.73 -1.15 -9.23
C LEU A 142 12.11 0.11 -8.62
N LEU A 143 12.28 0.30 -7.31
CA LEU A 143 11.73 1.45 -6.59
C LEU A 143 12.33 2.78 -7.08
N SER A 144 13.65 2.85 -7.24
CA SER A 144 14.31 4.04 -7.79
C SER A 144 13.92 4.37 -9.23
N THR A 145 13.57 3.35 -10.04
CA THR A 145 13.04 3.57 -11.40
C THR A 145 11.62 4.14 -11.36
N HIS A 146 10.81 3.69 -10.40
CA HIS A 146 9.46 4.19 -10.20
C HIS A 146 9.45 5.64 -9.76
N SER A 147 9.94 5.93 -8.55
CA SER A 147 9.91 7.27 -7.97
C SER A 147 10.84 7.33 -6.77
N HIS A 148 11.41 8.51 -6.49
CA HIS A 148 12.16 8.70 -5.25
C HIS A 148 11.26 8.61 -4.00
N ARG A 149 9.92 8.66 -4.17
CA ARG A 149 8.92 8.48 -3.12
C ARG A 149 8.35 7.07 -3.08
N SER A 150 8.79 6.17 -3.96
CA SER A 150 8.18 4.84 -4.05
C SER A 150 8.49 4.03 -2.79
N TRP A 151 7.47 3.37 -2.28
CA TRP A 151 7.58 2.38 -1.21
C TRP A 151 7.08 1.02 -1.70
N GLN A 152 7.56 -0.03 -1.06
CA GLN A 152 7.05 -1.38 -1.20
C GLN A 152 6.78 -1.99 0.16
N ILE A 153 5.58 -2.55 0.31
CA ILE A 153 5.21 -3.40 1.43
C ILE A 153 5.54 -4.83 1.03
N ILE A 154 6.39 -5.50 1.81
CA ILE A 154 6.88 -6.85 1.50
C ILE A 154 6.37 -7.79 2.58
N LEU A 155 5.54 -8.73 2.17
CA LEU A 155 4.99 -9.79 3.01
C LEU A 155 5.80 -11.06 2.78
N VAL A 156 6.44 -11.56 3.83
CA VAL A 156 7.20 -12.81 3.81
C VAL A 156 6.44 -13.84 4.64
N HIS A 157 5.99 -14.90 3.98
CA HIS A 157 5.18 -15.94 4.61
C HIS A 157 6.07 -16.98 5.29
N GLU A 158 6.46 -16.73 6.54
CA GLU A 158 7.39 -17.57 7.30
C GLU A 158 6.67 -18.40 8.38
N GLY A 159 6.60 -19.72 8.23
CA GLY A 159 6.07 -20.56 9.33
C GLY A 159 4.59 -20.26 9.64
N SER A 160 4.33 -19.95 10.92
CA SER A 160 3.01 -19.60 11.45
C SER A 160 2.74 -18.09 11.56
N ALA A 161 3.70 -17.24 11.15
CA ALA A 161 3.58 -15.79 11.29
C ALA A 161 4.16 -15.07 10.07
N ASP A 162 3.32 -14.29 9.40
CA ASP A 162 3.78 -13.42 8.32
C ASP A 162 4.65 -12.29 8.88
N LYS A 163 5.73 -11.98 8.17
CA LYS A 163 6.57 -10.81 8.45
C LYS A 163 6.32 -9.74 7.41
N GLU A 164 6.22 -8.51 7.85
CA GLU A 164 6.04 -7.35 6.99
C GLU A 164 7.28 -6.47 7.02
N TYR A 165 7.75 -6.05 5.85
CA TYR A 165 8.84 -5.10 5.69
C TYR A 165 8.37 -3.92 4.85
N PHE A 166 8.86 -2.73 5.18
CA PHE A 166 8.63 -1.52 4.41
C PHE A 166 9.96 -1.09 3.81
N MET A 167 10.00 -0.99 2.49
CA MET A 167 11.21 -0.62 1.76
C MET A 167 10.98 0.56 0.83
N ASN A 168 12.01 1.38 0.68
CA ASN A 168 12.17 2.35 -0.40
C ASN A 168 13.53 2.13 -1.09
N SER A 169 13.86 2.96 -2.07
CA SER A 169 15.13 2.85 -2.81
C SER A 169 16.40 3.05 -1.97
N GLU A 170 16.30 3.69 -0.80
CA GLU A 170 17.41 4.00 0.11
C GLU A 170 17.55 2.97 1.25
N SER A 171 16.57 2.08 1.41
CA SER A 171 16.55 1.06 2.46
C SER A 171 17.68 0.04 2.29
N ALA A 172 18.05 -0.67 3.35
CA ALA A 172 18.89 -1.87 3.21
C ALA A 172 18.06 -3.01 2.62
N PRO A 173 18.65 -3.94 1.82
CA PRO A 173 17.97 -5.14 1.35
C PRO A 173 17.38 -5.98 2.48
N VAL A 174 16.26 -6.66 2.21
CA VAL A 174 15.60 -7.51 3.20
C VAL A 174 16.27 -8.88 3.24
N ILE A 175 16.79 -9.23 4.41
CA ILE A 175 17.38 -10.54 4.66
C ILE A 175 16.30 -11.47 5.19
N ILE A 176 16.04 -12.53 4.44
CA ILE A 176 15.04 -13.56 4.73
C ILE A 176 15.81 -14.78 5.24
N THR A 177 15.63 -15.08 6.52
CA THR A 177 16.46 -16.04 7.26
C THR A 177 15.73 -17.31 7.65
N SER A 178 14.46 -17.46 7.27
CA SER A 178 13.67 -18.62 7.63
C SER A 178 12.98 -19.25 6.41
N ALA A 179 12.54 -20.49 6.59
CA ALA A 179 11.84 -21.23 5.55
C ALA A 179 10.48 -20.55 5.27
N ILE A 180 10.36 -19.98 4.07
CA ILE A 180 9.09 -19.52 3.54
C ILE A 180 8.16 -20.72 3.35
N ASN A 181 6.88 -20.57 3.69
CA ASN A 181 5.85 -21.57 3.53
C ASN A 181 5.00 -21.36 2.26
N ALA A 182 4.29 -22.41 1.86
CA ALA A 182 3.24 -22.31 0.84
C ALA A 182 2.08 -21.47 1.39
N PHE A 183 1.69 -20.44 0.63
CA PHE A 183 0.69 -19.47 1.05
C PHE A 183 -0.70 -19.80 0.51
N ASN A 184 -1.71 -19.65 1.36
CA ASN A 184 -3.12 -19.51 0.97
C ASN A 184 -3.51 -18.05 1.22
N ALA A 185 -3.85 -17.32 0.16
CA ALA A 185 -3.99 -15.87 0.21
C ALA A 185 -4.94 -15.36 1.31
N ARG A 186 -4.39 -14.66 2.31
CA ARG A 186 -5.12 -13.72 3.16
C ARG A 186 -4.32 -12.43 3.32
N PHE A 187 -4.68 -11.40 2.57
CA PHE A 187 -4.09 -10.07 2.77
C PHE A 187 -4.89 -9.32 3.82
N TYR A 188 -4.20 -8.81 4.84
CA TYR A 188 -4.86 -7.96 5.83
C TYR A 188 -5.27 -6.65 5.18
N LYS A 189 -6.51 -6.25 5.43
CA LYS A 189 -7.00 -4.90 5.17
C LYS A 189 -6.04 -3.92 5.85
N PHE A 190 -5.33 -3.12 5.05
CA PHE A 190 -4.71 -1.91 5.55
C PHE A 190 -5.85 -1.04 6.07
N LEU A 191 -6.01 -0.99 7.39
CA LEU A 191 -6.72 0.10 8.01
C LEU A 191 -5.75 1.27 7.88
N PRO A 192 -5.97 2.25 6.99
CA PRO A 192 -5.22 3.48 7.09
C PRO A 192 -5.47 3.95 8.51
N HIS A 193 -4.42 3.99 9.31
CA HIS A 193 -4.55 4.45 10.68
C HIS A 193 -5.17 5.84 10.57
N ARG A 194 -6.41 5.95 11.07
CA ARG A 194 -7.07 7.20 11.46
C ARG A 194 -6.21 7.85 12.55
N GLN A 195 -5.05 8.36 12.16
CA GLN A 195 -4.13 9.10 13.03
C GLN A 195 -3.64 10.39 12.38
N ILE A 196 -4.02 10.68 11.13
CA ILE A 196 -3.74 11.98 10.49
C ILE A 196 -4.99 12.89 10.42
N VAL A 197 -6.21 12.34 10.56
CA VAL A 197 -7.45 13.14 10.47
C VAL A 197 -7.91 13.71 11.83
N VAL A 198 -7.44 13.17 12.96
CA VAL A 198 -7.80 13.72 14.28
C VAL A 198 -6.95 14.94 14.62
N GLU A 199 -5.65 14.94 14.31
CA GLU A 199 -4.80 16.11 14.56
C GLU A 199 -5.08 17.29 13.60
N LEU A 200 -5.47 17.04 12.34
CA LEU A 200 -5.85 18.13 11.44
C LEU A 200 -7.20 18.78 11.80
N CYS A 201 -8.15 18.05 12.38
CA CYS A 201 -9.39 18.64 12.91
C CYS A 201 -9.15 19.42 14.21
N GLN A 202 -8.21 18.99 15.06
CA GLN A 202 -7.88 19.69 16.30
C GLN A 202 -7.10 20.99 16.00
N ILE A 203 -6.13 20.93 15.08
CA ILE A 203 -5.38 22.09 14.56
C ILE A 203 -6.30 23.09 13.82
N LEU A 204 -7.28 22.61 13.03
CA LEU A 204 -8.24 23.49 12.36
C LEU A 204 -9.31 24.06 13.32
N SER A 205 -9.61 23.39 14.44
CA SER A 205 -10.50 23.93 15.47
C SER A 205 -9.83 25.02 16.32
N GLU A 206 -8.53 24.88 16.60
CA GLU A 206 -7.73 25.88 17.32
C GLU A 206 -7.41 27.10 16.45
N MET A 207 -7.20 26.93 15.13
CA MET A 207 -7.05 28.07 14.21
C MET A 207 -8.35 28.86 14.01
N ARG A 208 -9.54 28.26 14.25
CA ARG A 208 -10.82 28.98 14.23
C ARG A 208 -11.14 29.70 15.54
N HIS A 209 -10.53 29.31 16.66
CA HIS A 209 -10.66 30.04 17.94
C HIS A 209 -9.65 31.18 18.07
N ASN A 210 -8.47 31.10 17.46
CA ASN A 210 -7.48 32.20 17.48
C ASN A 210 -7.69 33.27 16.39
N SER A 211 -8.52 33.04 15.38
CA SER A 211 -8.85 34.03 14.35
C SER A 211 -10.09 34.88 14.67
N LEU A 212 -10.81 34.59 15.76
CA LEU A 212 -11.89 35.44 16.29
C LEU A 212 -11.44 36.39 17.41
N LEU A 213 -10.18 36.31 17.86
CA LEU A 213 -9.59 37.19 18.88
C LEU A 213 -8.76 38.36 18.30
N TYR A 214 -8.62 38.46 16.98
CA TYR A 214 -7.93 39.57 16.30
C TYR A 214 -8.85 40.54 15.54
N LEU A 215 -10.18 40.39 15.66
CA LEU A 215 -11.16 41.32 15.06
C LEU A 215 -12.04 42.02 16.10
N TYR A 216 -11.63 42.05 17.36
CA TYR A 216 -12.38 42.69 18.45
C TYR A 216 -11.46 43.43 19.43
N ASN A 217 -10.61 44.31 18.91
CA ASN A 217 -9.98 45.39 19.68
C ASN A 217 -9.33 46.40 18.72
N GLU A 218 -10.15 47.29 18.16
CA GLU A 218 -9.73 48.65 17.77
C GLU A 218 -11.00 49.49 17.54
N THR A 219 -11.72 49.72 18.64
CA THR A 219 -12.72 50.78 18.71
C THR A 219 -12.07 52.05 19.21
N TRP A 220 -12.11 53.08 18.37
CA TRP A 220 -12.29 54.49 18.73
C TRP A 220 -11.32 55.08 19.76
N ASP A 221 -10.33 55.84 19.28
CA ASP A 221 -9.94 57.05 19.99
C ASP A 221 -10.14 58.26 19.07
N SER A 222 -10.78 59.27 19.62
CA SER A 222 -11.39 60.38 18.91
C SER A 222 -10.76 61.70 19.36
N SER A 223 -10.35 62.50 18.37
CA SER A 223 -10.27 63.98 18.37
C SER A 223 -9.13 64.65 19.17
N PRO A 224 -8.86 65.97 18.97
CA PRO A 224 -8.94 66.79 17.74
C PRO A 224 -7.72 67.76 17.55
N ALA A 225 -7.69 68.42 16.38
CA ALA A 225 -7.17 69.77 16.07
C ALA A 225 -5.70 70.13 16.41
N THR A 226 -4.88 70.56 15.45
CA THR A 226 -4.72 71.95 14.95
C THR A 226 -3.51 71.89 13.98
N GLY A 227 -3.47 72.52 12.80
CA GLY A 227 -3.53 73.95 12.55
C GLY A 227 -2.13 74.48 12.21
N PHE A 228 -1.81 74.61 10.91
CA PHE A 228 -1.10 75.68 10.18
C PHE A 228 -0.55 75.17 8.86
#